data_AF-A0A7C0X849-F1
#
_entry.id   AF-A0A7C0X849-F1
#
_cell.length_a   1.000
_cell.length_b   1.000
_cell.length_c   1.000
_cell.angle_alpha   90.00
_cell.angle_beta   90.00
_cell.angle_gamma   90.00
#
_symmetry.space_group_name_H-M   'P 1'
#
loop_
_entity.id
_entity.type
_entity.pdbx_description
1 polymer ?
#
loop_
_entity_poly.entity_id
_entity_poly.type
_entity_poly.pdbx_seq_one_letter_code
_entity_poly.pdbx_strand_id
1 'polypeptide(L)' 'DTAIGIAVSFALAIVVFYANFLGAILPLIAKKINLDPAMMAGPFMTTLVDISGIIIYFLTTTKILQILR' A
#
# COMPACT_ATOMS: atom_id res chain seq x y z
N ASP A 1 16.54 11.30 -13.95
CA ASP A 1 16.70 12.28 -12.86
C ASP A 1 16.85 11.51 -11.56
N THR A 2 17.99 11.66 -10.88
CA THR A 2 18.31 10.89 -9.67
C THR A 2 17.30 11.17 -8.55
N ALA A 3 16.74 12.38 -8.49
CA ALA A 3 15.70 12.73 -7.51
C ALA A 3 14.42 11.89 -7.70
N ILE A 4 14.02 11.64 -8.94
CA ILE A 4 12.88 10.78 -9.27
C ILE A 4 13.18 9.33 -8.84
N GLY A 5 14.38 8.81 -9.14
CA GLY A 5 14.77 7.46 -8.74
C GLY A 5 14.71 7.25 -7.22
N ILE A 6 15.18 8.22 -6.44
CA ILE A 6 15.12 8.19 -4.97
C ILE A 6 13.67 8.25 -4.48
N ALA A 7 12.86 9.15 -5.03
CA ALA A 7 11.46 9.30 -4.64
C ALA A 7 10.65 8.02 -4.89
N VAL A 8 10.81 7.41 -6.08
CA VAL A 8 10.09 6.20 -6.49
C VAL A 8 10.51 4.99 -5.65
N SER A 9 11.81 4.77 -5.45
CA SER A 9 12.30 3.64 -4.66
C SER A 9 11.82 3.70 -3.20
N PHE A 10 11.85 4.88 -2.58
CA PHE A 10 11.36 5.07 -1.21
C PHE A 10 9.83 4.92 -1.12
N ALA A 11 9.08 5.48 -2.09
CA ALA A 11 7.63 5.31 -2.15
C ALA A 11 7.23 3.84 -2.30
N LEU A 12 7.92 3.08 -3.15
CA LEU A 12 7.67 1.64 -3.33
C LEU A 12 7.98 0.84 -2.06
N ALA A 13 9.05 1.16 -1.34
CA ALA A 13 9.34 0.52 -0.06
C ALA A 13 8.17 0.68 0.93
N ILE A 14 7.63 1.90 1.04
CA ILE A 14 6.46 2.18 1.90
C ILE A 14 5.23 1.40 1.43
N VAL A 15 4.95 1.35 0.14
CA VAL A 15 3.82 0.60 -0.42
C VAL A 15 3.93 -0.90 -0.09
N VAL A 16 5.12 -1.49 -0.18
CA VAL A 16 5.34 -2.91 0.16
C VAL A 16 5.10 -3.18 1.65
N PHE A 17 5.62 -2.33 2.54
CA PHE A 17 5.34 -2.46 3.98
C PHE A 17 3.85 -2.34 4.29
N TYR A 18 3.17 -1.38 3.67
CA TYR A 18 1.75 -1.17 3.82
C TYR A 18 0.92 -2.36 3.29
N ALA A 19 1.27 -2.92 2.13
CA ALA A 19 0.60 -4.08 1.56
C ALA A 19 0.72 -5.31 2.47
N ASN A 20 1.91 -5.58 3.01
CA ASN A 20 2.12 -6.67 3.97
C ASN A 20 1.32 -6.46 5.27
N PHE A 21 1.27 -5.21 5.76
CA PHE A 21 0.50 -4.87 6.96
C PHE A 21 -1.01 -5.08 6.74
N LEU A 22 -1.55 -4.57 5.64
CA LEU A 22 -2.95 -4.82 5.24
C LEU A 22 -3.22 -6.31 5.07
N GLY A 23 -2.30 -7.03 4.44
CA GLY A 23 -2.47 -8.45 4.18
C GLY A 23 -2.54 -9.31 5.44
N ALA A 24 -1.82 -8.91 6.49
CA ALA A 24 -1.92 -9.56 7.80
C ALA A 24 -3.20 -9.16 8.55
N ILE A 25 -3.60 -7.88 8.48
CA ILE A 25 -4.70 -7.35 9.29
C ILE A 25 -6.08 -7.64 8.71
N LEU A 26 -6.24 -7.58 7.39
CA LEU A 26 -7.54 -7.71 6.73
C LEU A 26 -8.24 -9.04 7.06
N PRO A 27 -7.57 -10.22 7.02
CA PRO A 27 -8.18 -11.49 7.40
C PRO A 27 -8.51 -11.56 8.90
N LEU A 28 -7.71 -10.91 9.75
CA LEU A 28 -7.95 -10.86 11.21
C LEU A 28 -9.18 -10.01 11.54
N ILE A 29 -9.34 -8.86 10.88
CA ILE A 29 -10.53 -8.02 11.00
C ILE A 29 -11.75 -8.79 10.50
N ALA A 30 -11.65 -9.43 9.33
CA ALA A 30 -12.74 -10.24 8.75
C ALA A 30 -13.25 -11.29 9.74
N LYS A 31 -12.35 -12.06 10.36
CA LYS A 31 -12.70 -13.02 11.40
C LYS A 31 -13.42 -12.38 12.60
N LYS A 32 -13.00 -11.18 13.01
CA LYS A 32 -13.60 -10.46 14.14
C LYS A 32 -15.03 -9.97 13.84
N ILE A 33 -15.33 -9.66 12.58
CA ILE A 33 -16.67 -9.21 12.15
C ILE A 33 -17.52 -10.34 11.54
N ASN A 34 -17.13 -11.61 11.74
CA ASN A 34 -17.79 -12.81 11.20
C ASN A 34 -17.90 -12.85 9.66
N LEU A 35 -16.95 -12.23 8.95
CA LEU A 35 -16.78 -12.41 7.51
C LEU A 35 -15.80 -13.55 7.23
N ASP A 36 -15.94 -14.18 6.06
CA ASP A 36 -15.05 -15.24 5.61
C ASP A 36 -13.64 -14.69 5.25
N PRO A 37 -12.58 -15.08 5.98
CA PRO A 37 -11.22 -14.66 5.68
C PRO A 37 -10.72 -15.10 4.30
N ALA A 38 -11.21 -16.23 3.77
CA ALA A 38 -10.82 -16.74 2.45
C ALA A 38 -11.32 -15.82 1.32
N MET A 39 -12.51 -15.25 1.49
CA MET A 39 -13.07 -14.28 0.55
C MET A 39 -12.30 -12.95 0.58
N MET A 40 -11.83 -12.54 1.76
CA MET A 40 -11.08 -11.29 1.95
C MET A 40 -9.64 -11.37 1.41
N ALA A 41 -9.00 -12.53 1.48
CA ALA A 41 -7.64 -12.75 0.99
C ALA A 41 -7.53 -12.94 -0.54
N GLY A 42 -8.66 -12.99 -1.25
CA GLY A 42 -8.72 -13.10 -2.70
C GLY A 42 -8.70 -11.75 -3.43
N PRO A 43 -9.52 -11.55 -4.48
CA PRO A 43 -9.52 -10.34 -5.32
C PRO A 43 -9.85 -9.04 -4.55
N PHE A 44 -10.45 -9.15 -3.38
CA PHE A 44 -10.72 -8.00 -2.52
C PHE A 44 -9.44 -7.39 -1.92
N MET A 45 -8.49 -8.23 -1.49
CA MET A 45 -7.20 -7.77 -0.96
C MET A 45 -6.42 -7.00 -2.02
N THR A 46 -6.32 -7.56 -3.22
CA THR A 46 -5.53 -6.97 -4.32
C THR A 46 -6.12 -5.63 -4.75
N THR A 47 -7.45 -5.53 -4.88
CA THR A 47 -8.11 -4.26 -5.22
C THR A 47 -7.92 -3.17 -4.17
N LEU A 48 -7.99 -3.53 -2.88
CA LEU A 48 -7.69 -2.60 -1.79
C LEU A 48 -6.24 -2.11 -1.85
N VAL A 49 -5.28 -3.03 -1.98
CA VAL A 49 -3.86 -2.70 -2.06
C VAL A 49 -3.55 -1.85 -3.29
N ASP A 50 -4.19 -2.11 -4.44
CA ASP A 50 -4.00 -1.30 -5.65
C ASP A 50 -4.47 0.15 -5.46
N ILE A 51 -5.72 0.35 -5.03
CA ILE A 51 -6.29 1.69 -4.86
C ILE A 51 -5.50 2.47 -3.79
N SER A 52 -5.29 1.87 -2.63
CA SER A 52 -4.63 2.56 -1.52
C SER A 52 -3.10 2.69 -1.73
N GLY A 53 -2.47 1.72 -2.38
CA GLY A 53 -1.06 1.75 -2.74
C GLY A 53 -0.74 2.86 -3.74
N ILE A 54 -1.59 3.07 -4.75
CA ILE A 54 -1.45 4.20 -5.69
C ILE A 54 -1.54 5.54 -4.96
N ILE A 55 -2.49 5.69 -4.03
CA ILE A 55 -2.63 6.92 -3.22
C ILE A 55 -1.36 7.17 -2.41
N ILE A 56 -0.86 6.15 -1.70
CA ILE A 56 0.38 6.24 -0.92
C ILE A 56 1.58 6.56 -1.80
N TYR A 57 1.69 5.92 -2.97
CA TYR A 57 2.77 6.13 -3.91
C TYR A 57 2.83 7.57 -4.39
N PHE A 58 1.71 8.12 -4.88
CA PHE A 58 1.67 9.49 -5.41
C PHE A 58 1.86 10.53 -4.31
N LEU A 59 1.25 10.33 -3.12
CA LEU A 59 1.44 11.24 -1.99
C LEU A 59 2.91 11.28 -1.55
N THR A 60 3.54 10.11 -1.41
CA THR A 60 4.94 9.99 -0.97
C THR A 60 5.89 10.57 -2.01
N THR A 61 5.73 10.16 -3.28
CA THR A 61 6.58 10.61 -4.38
C THR A 61 6.48 12.12 -4.57
N THR A 62 5.27 12.68 -4.53
CA THR A 62 5.06 14.14 -4.68
C THR A 62 5.72 14.90 -3.53
N LYS A 63 5.55 14.45 -2.29
CA LYS A 63 6.19 15.08 -1.12
C LYS A 63 7.71 15.02 -1.19
N ILE A 64 8.28 13.88 -1.55
CA ILE A 64 9.74 13.73 -1.65
C ILE A 64 10.28 14.59 -2.78
N LEU A 65 9.63 14.61 -3.94
CA LEU A 65 10.04 15.47 -5.05
C LEU A 65 9.97 16.96 -4.70
N GLN A 66 8.98 17.40 -3.91
CA GLN A 66 8.90 18.77 -3.40
C GLN A 66 10.03 19.13 -2.42
N ILE A 67 10.58 18.14 -1.70
CA ILE A 67 11.66 18.35 -0.73
C ILE A 67 13.03 18.32 -1.43
N LEU A 68 13.19 17.46 -2.44
CA LEU A 68 14.45 17.28 -3.16
C LEU A 68 14.69 18.36 -4.24
N ARG A 69 13.65 19.09 -4.64
CA ARG A 69 13.70 20.15 -5.65
C ARG A 69 13.60 21.51 -5.00
#